data_AF-A0A1F6HWM7-F1
#
_entry.id   AF-A0A1F6HWM7-F1
#
_cell.length_a   1.000
_cell.length_b   1.000
_cell.length_c   1.000
_cell.angle_alpha   90.00
_cell.angle_beta   90.00
_cell.angle_gamma   90.00
#
_symmetry.space_group_name_H-M   'P 1'
#
loop_
_entity.id
_entity.type
_entity.pdbx_description
1 polymer ?
#
loop_
_entity_poly.entity_id
_entity_poly.type
_entity_poly.pdbx_seq_one_letter_code
_entity_poly.pdbx_strand_id
1 'polypeptide(L)'
;MYYTNNVVDEKIFLACQAQLKRCMEIWKFPIVSVSQKPINFGQNFVMDKMESSVLSVYKQILKGLEECKTDIVFFAEHDVLYHPTHFDFTPEREDHFYYNRNEWHVSSETGKAVFYLHNNTTELSAFRKTIMAHIKRAIEANTDRFHASYGVAPPKGIPKEEQKGKHYGVYMSKVPNIDIRHPNTLSRSRMTKDEFRSESGRRGWTESDGVPGWGKTKGRFDEFISEYL
;
A
#
# COMPACT_ATOMS: atom_id res chain seq x y z
N MET A 1 8.66 4.90 -1.69
CA MET A 1 8.92 4.70 -0.25
C MET A 1 8.36 3.36 0.13
N TYR A 2 9.20 2.48 0.67
CA TYR A 2 8.83 1.15 1.11
C TYR A 2 8.76 1.10 2.64
N TYR A 3 7.76 0.45 3.23
CA TYR A 3 7.70 0.26 4.67
C TYR A 3 7.24 -1.13 5.08
N THR A 4 7.74 -1.62 6.22
CA THR A 4 7.47 -2.98 6.69
C THR A 4 7.62 -3.09 8.21
N ASN A 5 6.67 -3.76 8.86
CA ASN A 5 6.82 -4.20 10.25
C ASN A 5 7.58 -5.54 10.39
N ASN A 6 8.04 -6.12 9.28
CA ASN A 6 8.79 -7.39 9.23
C ASN A 6 8.06 -8.61 9.84
N VAL A 7 6.72 -8.67 9.76
CA VAL A 7 5.91 -9.81 10.25
C VAL A 7 5.29 -10.69 9.15
N VAL A 8 5.44 -10.30 7.89
CA VAL A 8 5.01 -11.09 6.74
C VAL A 8 5.90 -12.33 6.57
N ASP A 9 5.33 -13.40 6.02
CA ASP A 9 6.08 -14.62 5.67
C ASP A 9 7.28 -14.29 4.75
N GLU A 10 8.41 -14.95 4.97
CA GLU A 10 9.66 -14.65 4.27
C GLU A 10 9.54 -14.84 2.75
N LYS A 11 8.80 -15.85 2.29
CA LYS A 11 8.63 -16.11 0.86
C LYS A 11 7.87 -14.99 0.17
N ILE A 12 6.78 -14.52 0.80
CA ILE A 12 6.01 -13.36 0.33
C ILE A 12 6.91 -12.11 0.36
N PHE A 13 7.63 -11.90 1.47
CA PHE A 13 8.51 -10.74 1.66
C PHE A 13 9.54 -10.61 0.53
N LEU A 14 10.25 -11.70 0.25
CA LEU A 14 11.30 -11.73 -0.77
C LEU A 14 10.73 -11.56 -2.18
N ALA A 15 9.60 -12.21 -2.48
CA ALA A 15 8.95 -12.09 -3.78
C ALA A 15 8.47 -10.64 -4.06
N CYS A 16 7.85 -9.99 -3.08
CA CYS A 16 7.42 -8.60 -3.19
C CYS A 16 8.61 -7.66 -3.37
N GLN A 17 9.70 -7.85 -2.63
CA GLN A 17 10.92 -7.05 -2.78
C GLN A 17 11.58 -7.24 -4.14
N ALA A 18 11.71 -8.49 -4.60
CA ALA A 18 12.28 -8.80 -5.90
C ALA A 18 11.45 -8.18 -7.05
N GLN A 19 10.13 -8.32 -6.99
CA GLN A 19 9.23 -7.71 -7.97
C GLN A 19 9.30 -6.18 -7.96
N LEU A 20 9.27 -5.55 -6.79
CA LEU A 20 9.39 -4.09 -6.68
C LEU A 20 10.76 -3.61 -7.19
N LYS A 21 11.84 -4.35 -6.93
CA LYS A 21 13.17 -4.04 -7.48
C LYS A 21 13.17 -4.03 -9.01
N ARG A 22 12.55 -5.04 -9.66
CA ARG A 22 12.38 -5.09 -11.12
C ARG A 22 11.64 -3.84 -11.64
N CYS A 23 10.57 -3.42 -10.94
CA CYS A 23 9.87 -2.17 -11.27
C CYS A 23 10.79 -0.95 -11.20
N MET A 24 11.58 -0.81 -10.13
CA MET A 24 12.49 0.32 -9.96
C MET A 24 13.65 0.31 -10.94
N GLU A 25 14.08 -0.86 -11.41
CA GLU A 25 15.07 -0.98 -12.49
C GLU A 25 14.54 -0.46 -13.83
N ILE A 26 13.24 -0.60 -14.10
CA ILE A 26 12.59 -0.02 -15.30
C ILE A 26 12.50 1.50 -15.17
N TRP A 27 11.96 1.99 -14.06
CA TRP A 27 11.65 3.42 -13.88
C TRP A 27 12.82 4.26 -13.37
N LYS A 28 13.90 3.62 -12.93
CA LYS A 28 15.09 4.26 -12.33
C LYS A 28 14.75 5.10 -11.09
N PHE A 29 13.72 4.69 -10.36
CA PHE A 29 13.31 5.36 -9.13
C PHE A 29 14.13 4.84 -7.92
N PRO A 30 14.56 5.72 -7.00
CA PRO A 30 15.24 5.30 -5.80
C PRO A 30 14.26 4.66 -4.80
N ILE A 31 14.74 3.67 -4.05
CA ILE A 31 14.00 3.08 -2.94
C ILE A 31 14.55 3.64 -1.63
N VAL A 32 13.71 4.39 -0.91
CA VAL A 32 13.87 4.62 0.54
C VAL A 32 13.00 3.59 1.24
N SER A 33 13.59 2.80 2.14
CA SER A 33 12.87 1.80 2.93
C SER A 33 12.94 2.10 4.42
N VAL A 34 11.83 1.83 5.11
CA VAL A 34 11.75 1.92 6.57
C VAL A 34 11.27 0.58 7.12
N SER A 35 11.95 0.05 8.14
CA SER A 35 11.66 -1.28 8.65
C SER A 35 11.84 -1.38 10.16
N GLN A 36 11.18 -2.33 10.80
CA GLN A 36 11.37 -2.63 12.24
C GLN A 36 12.58 -3.53 12.50
N LYS A 37 13.09 -4.21 11.47
CA LYS A 37 14.31 -5.02 11.47
C LYS A 37 15.22 -4.64 10.30
N PRO A 38 16.55 -4.82 10.40
CA PRO A 38 17.45 -4.57 9.28
C PRO A 38 17.06 -5.37 8.02
N ILE A 39 17.05 -4.71 6.87
CA ILE A 39 16.82 -5.34 5.55
C ILE A 39 17.77 -4.78 4.51
N ASN A 40 18.14 -5.60 3.52
CA ASN A 40 18.96 -5.18 2.39
C ASN A 40 18.08 -4.75 1.20
N PHE A 41 17.41 -3.61 1.33
CA PHE A 41 16.45 -3.15 0.31
C PHE A 41 16.41 -1.63 0.17
N GLY A 42 17.04 -1.10 -0.88
CA GLY A 42 17.20 0.35 -1.07
C GLY A 42 18.04 0.99 0.03
N GLN A 43 17.79 2.27 0.31
CA GLN A 43 18.34 2.95 1.48
C GLN A 43 17.45 2.66 2.69
N ASN A 44 17.91 1.75 3.55
CA ASN A 44 17.13 1.27 4.69
C ASN A 44 17.36 2.07 5.98
N PHE A 45 16.26 2.47 6.61
CA PHE A 45 16.21 3.11 7.92
C PHE A 45 15.47 2.21 8.90
N VAL A 46 16.17 1.72 9.92
CA VAL A 46 15.60 0.82 10.91
C VAL A 46 15.00 1.62 12.06
N MET A 47 13.73 1.38 12.36
CA MET A 47 13.02 1.86 13.54
C MET A 47 12.86 0.70 14.51
N ASP A 48 13.93 0.39 15.22
CA ASP A 48 13.96 -0.70 16.19
C ASP A 48 13.05 -0.41 17.41
N LYS A 49 12.68 -1.46 18.13
CA LYS A 49 11.90 -1.38 19.40
C LYS A 49 10.49 -0.80 19.28
N MET A 50 9.90 -0.84 18.08
CA MET A 50 8.51 -0.47 17.87
C MET A 50 7.62 -1.70 17.79
N GLU A 51 6.51 -1.71 18.55
CA GLU A 51 5.46 -2.70 18.37
C GLU A 51 4.64 -2.41 17.10
N SER A 52 4.24 -3.47 16.41
CA SER A 52 3.37 -3.39 15.24
C SER A 52 2.00 -2.81 15.62
N SER A 53 1.72 -1.63 15.12
CA SER A 53 0.48 -0.89 15.35
C SER A 53 0.23 0.11 14.21
N VAL A 54 -1.00 0.62 14.09
CA VAL A 54 -1.29 1.67 13.10
C VAL A 54 -0.44 2.93 13.34
N LEU A 55 -0.21 3.30 14.60
CA LEU A 55 0.68 4.43 14.92
C LEU A 55 2.13 4.15 14.50
N SER A 56 2.60 2.91 14.64
CA SER A 56 3.93 2.53 14.14
C SER A 56 4.06 2.67 12.63
N VAL A 57 2.99 2.38 11.87
CA VAL A 57 2.96 2.56 10.42
C VAL A 57 3.07 4.04 10.07
N TYR A 58 2.31 4.93 10.73
CA TYR A 58 2.44 6.37 10.49
C TYR A 58 3.83 6.91 10.81
N LYS A 59 4.46 6.45 11.90
CA LYS A 59 5.83 6.84 12.26
C LYS A 59 6.84 6.35 11.22
N GLN A 60 6.70 5.14 10.71
CA GLN A 60 7.54 4.62 9.62
C GLN A 60 7.37 5.43 8.34
N ILE A 61 6.13 5.74 7.97
CA ILE A 61 5.81 6.61 6.82
C ILE A 61 6.46 7.99 7.02
N LEU A 62 6.30 8.62 8.18
CA LEU A 62 6.90 9.93 8.46
C LEU A 62 8.41 9.88 8.30
N LYS A 63 9.08 8.88 8.89
CA LYS A 63 10.52 8.69 8.74
C LYS A 63 10.90 8.52 7.26
N GLY A 64 10.17 7.73 6.50
CA GLY A 64 10.44 7.52 5.08
C GLY A 64 10.30 8.81 4.27
N LEU A 65 9.28 9.63 4.57
CA LEU A 65 9.05 10.92 3.91
C LEU A 65 10.13 11.96 4.24
N GLU A 66 10.66 11.95 5.46
CA GLU A 66 11.78 12.82 5.87
C GLU A 66 13.06 12.49 5.08
N GLU A 67 13.26 11.21 4.76
CA GLU A 67 14.45 10.72 4.05
C GLU A 67 14.31 10.73 2.51
N CYS A 68 13.08 10.76 2.00
CA CYS A 68 12.84 10.91 0.56
C CYS A 68 13.34 12.26 0.06
N LYS A 69 14.21 12.23 -0.97
CA LYS A 69 14.79 13.42 -1.61
C LYS A 69 13.99 13.91 -2.83
N THR A 70 13.00 13.14 -3.28
CA THR A 70 12.13 13.46 -4.41
C THR A 70 10.84 14.15 -3.97
N ASP A 71 10.23 14.89 -4.88
CA ASP A 71 8.97 15.59 -4.60
C ASP A 71 7.78 14.66 -4.67
N ILE A 72 7.77 13.69 -5.58
CA ILE A 72 6.71 12.69 -5.70
C ILE A 72 7.15 11.41 -4.98
N VAL A 73 6.22 10.83 -4.23
CA VAL A 73 6.41 9.59 -3.48
C VAL A 73 5.28 8.63 -3.80
N PHE A 74 5.66 7.41 -4.23
CA PHE A 74 4.79 6.24 -4.27
C PHE A 74 4.95 5.45 -2.99
N PHE A 75 3.84 4.96 -2.43
CA PHE A 75 3.84 4.07 -1.30
C PHE A 75 4.05 2.63 -1.77
N ALA A 76 4.75 1.85 -0.96
CA ALA A 76 4.99 0.44 -1.22
C ALA A 76 5.00 -0.36 0.09
N GLU A 77 4.21 -1.43 0.15
CA GLU A 77 4.18 -2.34 1.29
C GLU A 77 4.80 -3.70 0.96
N HIS A 78 5.07 -4.46 2.02
CA HIS A 78 5.84 -5.68 2.00
C HIS A 78 5.11 -6.94 1.50
N ASP A 79 3.80 -6.84 1.31
CA ASP A 79 2.86 -7.89 0.92
C ASP A 79 2.14 -7.53 -0.39
N VAL A 80 2.71 -6.61 -1.18
CA VAL A 80 2.15 -6.19 -2.46
C VAL A 80 3.10 -6.47 -3.62
N LEU A 81 2.62 -7.21 -4.62
CA LEU A 81 3.28 -7.35 -5.92
C LEU A 81 2.83 -6.20 -6.84
N TYR A 82 3.72 -5.22 -7.02
CA TYR A 82 3.49 -4.09 -7.91
C TYR A 82 3.78 -4.45 -9.36
N HIS A 83 2.88 -4.11 -10.28
CA HIS A 83 3.19 -4.13 -11.70
C HIS A 83 3.94 -2.85 -12.10
N PRO A 84 4.90 -2.88 -13.06
CA PRO A 84 5.61 -1.66 -13.48
C PRO A 84 4.71 -0.51 -13.91
N THR A 85 3.54 -0.79 -14.49
CA THR A 85 2.58 0.25 -14.92
C THR A 85 1.91 0.99 -13.77
N HIS A 86 2.09 0.57 -12.51
CA HIS A 86 1.70 1.36 -11.35
C HIS A 86 2.51 2.66 -11.26
N PHE A 87 3.79 2.60 -11.62
CA PHE A 87 4.72 3.72 -11.57
C PHE A 87 4.72 4.56 -12.85
N ASP A 88 3.93 4.17 -13.86
CA ASP A 88 3.65 4.94 -15.08
C ASP A 88 2.57 6.00 -14.81
N PHE A 89 2.82 6.82 -13.80
CA PHE A 89 1.87 7.84 -13.35
C PHE A 89 2.64 9.03 -12.78
N THR A 90 2.14 10.24 -13.03
CA THR A 90 2.68 11.46 -12.43
C THR A 90 1.52 12.25 -11.83
N PRO A 91 1.47 12.44 -10.49
CA PRO A 91 0.51 13.33 -9.85
C PRO A 91 0.48 14.71 -10.52
N GLU A 92 -0.69 15.12 -11.01
CA GLU A 92 -0.85 16.39 -11.75
C GLU A 92 -0.88 17.61 -10.82
N ARG A 93 -1.25 17.42 -9.55
CA ARG A 93 -1.46 18.49 -8.58
C ARG A 93 -0.77 18.21 -7.25
N GLU A 94 -0.08 19.23 -6.73
CA GLU A 94 0.64 19.14 -5.46
C GLU A 94 -0.29 18.96 -4.26
N ASP A 95 -1.49 19.54 -4.30
CA ASP A 95 -2.47 19.54 -3.22
C ASP A 95 -3.39 18.29 -3.21
N HIS A 96 -3.09 17.28 -4.04
CA HIS A 96 -3.92 16.08 -4.22
C HIS A 96 -3.22 14.78 -3.79
N PHE A 97 -4.04 13.85 -3.33
CA PHE A 97 -3.66 12.44 -3.14
C PHE A 97 -4.13 11.62 -4.34
N TYR A 98 -3.33 10.71 -4.87
CA TYR A 98 -3.74 9.88 -6.01
C TYR A 98 -3.69 8.40 -5.65
N TYR A 99 -4.81 7.71 -5.90
CA TYR A 99 -4.93 6.29 -5.63
C TYR A 99 -5.00 5.50 -6.93
N ASN A 100 -4.11 4.52 -7.09
CA ASN A 100 -4.34 3.46 -8.04
C ASN A 100 -5.47 2.57 -7.51
N ARG A 101 -6.55 2.41 -8.28
CA ARG A 101 -7.66 1.53 -7.92
C ARG A 101 -7.62 0.18 -8.62
N ASN A 102 -6.59 -0.09 -9.41
CA ASN A 102 -6.39 -1.38 -10.04
C ASN A 102 -5.55 -2.29 -9.13
N GLU A 103 -6.17 -2.73 -8.04
CA GLU A 103 -5.56 -3.60 -7.02
C GLU A 103 -6.47 -4.81 -6.79
N TRP A 104 -5.89 -6.00 -6.84
CA TRP A 104 -6.56 -7.25 -6.54
C TRP A 104 -6.06 -7.81 -5.22
N HIS A 105 -6.97 -8.36 -4.42
CA HIS A 105 -6.65 -9.07 -3.20
C HIS A 105 -6.51 -10.55 -3.48
N VAL A 106 -5.41 -11.16 -3.08
CA VAL A 106 -5.17 -12.60 -3.24
C VAL A 106 -4.93 -13.25 -1.89
N SER A 107 -5.76 -14.22 -1.51
CA SER A 107 -5.56 -15.01 -0.29
C SER A 107 -4.29 -15.85 -0.42
N SER A 108 -3.36 -15.73 0.54
CA SER A 108 -2.17 -16.58 0.58
C SER A 108 -2.49 -18.04 0.88
N GLU A 109 -3.62 -18.30 1.54
CA GLU A 109 -4.05 -19.66 1.94
C GLU A 109 -4.71 -20.43 0.79
N THR A 110 -5.48 -19.74 -0.06
CA THR A 110 -6.30 -20.38 -1.11
C THR A 110 -5.92 -19.97 -2.52
N GLY A 111 -5.17 -18.87 -2.67
CA GLY A 111 -4.92 -18.20 -3.93
C GLY A 111 -6.15 -17.55 -4.56
N LYS A 112 -7.31 -17.53 -3.89
CA LYS A 112 -8.53 -16.89 -4.41
C LYS A 112 -8.28 -15.39 -4.61
N ALA A 113 -8.64 -14.89 -5.80
CA ALA A 113 -8.47 -13.49 -6.17
C ALA A 113 -9.81 -12.74 -6.12
N VAL A 114 -9.79 -11.54 -5.54
CA VAL A 114 -10.96 -10.68 -5.35
C VAL A 114 -10.61 -9.23 -5.69
N PHE A 115 -11.46 -8.58 -6.48
CA PHE A 115 -11.34 -7.17 -6.82
C PHE A 115 -12.57 -6.40 -6.35
N TYR A 116 -12.35 -5.18 -5.86
CA TYR A 116 -13.39 -4.18 -5.64
C TYR A 116 -12.75 -2.79 -5.58
N LEU A 117 -13.54 -1.75 -5.87
CA LEU A 117 -13.04 -0.38 -5.92
C LEU A 117 -12.93 0.22 -4.52
N HIS A 118 -11.70 0.53 -4.10
CA HIS A 118 -11.42 1.24 -2.86
C HIS A 118 -10.15 2.08 -2.95
N ASN A 119 -9.90 2.94 -1.96
CA ASN A 119 -8.66 3.71 -1.85
C ASN A 119 -7.81 3.06 -0.77
N ASN A 120 -6.74 2.38 -1.17
CA ASN A 120 -5.78 1.75 -0.27
C ASN A 120 -4.53 2.63 -0.10
N THR A 121 -3.98 2.72 1.10
CA THR A 121 -2.79 3.53 1.40
C THR A 121 -1.55 2.99 0.68
N THR A 122 -1.48 1.67 0.48
CA THR A 122 -0.41 1.01 -0.28
C THR A 122 -0.40 1.37 -1.77
N GLU A 123 -1.51 1.90 -2.28
CA GLU A 123 -1.71 2.32 -3.67
C GLU A 123 -1.60 3.84 -3.85
N LEU A 124 -1.13 4.55 -2.82
CA LEU A 124 -1.04 6.00 -2.78
C LEU A 124 0.21 6.51 -3.52
N SER A 125 0.00 7.54 -4.33
CA SER A 125 1.06 8.42 -4.84
C SER A 125 0.65 9.88 -4.66
N ALA A 126 1.58 10.73 -4.24
CA ALA A 126 1.34 12.17 -4.13
C ALA A 126 2.66 12.93 -3.92
N PHE A 127 2.55 14.25 -3.85
CA PHE A 127 3.67 15.09 -3.44
C PHE A 127 4.00 14.90 -1.97
N ARG A 128 5.28 14.65 -1.68
CA ARG A 128 5.88 14.38 -0.37
C ARG A 128 5.44 15.38 0.69
N LYS A 129 5.44 16.67 0.37
CA LYS A 129 4.99 17.76 1.27
C LYS A 129 3.54 17.57 1.73
N THR A 130 2.66 17.21 0.81
CA THR A 130 1.23 17.01 1.05
C THR A 130 0.97 15.77 1.89
N ILE A 131 1.67 14.68 1.60
CA ILE A 131 1.63 13.46 2.41
C ILE A 131 2.16 13.74 3.82
N MET A 132 3.33 14.35 3.94
CA MET A 132 3.97 14.64 5.22
C MET A 132 3.08 15.52 6.11
N ALA A 133 2.45 16.55 5.54
CA ALA A 133 1.52 17.41 6.29
C ALA A 133 0.31 16.62 6.82
N HIS A 134 -0.21 15.66 6.05
CA HIS A 134 -1.30 14.80 6.51
C HIS A 134 -0.84 13.81 7.59
N ILE A 135 0.30 13.16 7.41
CA ILE A 135 0.82 12.16 8.36
C ILE A 135 1.17 12.79 9.71
N LYS A 136 1.76 14.00 9.74
CA LYS A 136 2.03 14.73 10.99
C LYS A 136 0.73 14.99 11.77
N ARG A 137 -0.31 15.50 11.10
CA ARG A 137 -1.64 15.66 11.72
C ARG A 137 -2.22 14.34 12.22
N ALA A 138 -2.09 13.27 11.45
CA ALA A 138 -2.58 11.96 11.86
C ALA A 138 -1.84 11.46 13.11
N ILE A 139 -0.53 11.65 13.22
CA ILE A 139 0.25 11.29 14.41
C ILE A 139 -0.19 12.13 15.62
N GLU A 140 -0.29 13.46 15.47
CA GLU A 140 -0.73 14.39 16.52
C GLU A 140 -2.14 14.04 17.03
N ALA A 141 -3.06 13.70 16.13
CA ALA A 141 -4.41 13.32 16.49
C ALA A 141 -4.52 11.92 17.12
N ASN A 142 -3.46 11.11 17.10
CA ASN A 142 -3.45 9.72 17.57
C ASN A 142 -2.37 9.49 18.67
N THR A 143 -1.91 10.54 19.37
CA THR A 143 -0.89 10.41 20.42
C THR A 143 -1.36 9.57 21.60
N ASP A 144 -2.61 9.76 22.02
CA ASP A 144 -3.13 9.16 23.26
C ASP A 144 -3.99 7.92 22.99
N ARG A 145 -4.69 7.90 21.85
CA ARG A 145 -5.55 6.81 21.43
C ARG A 145 -5.67 6.78 19.90
N PHE A 146 -5.74 5.58 19.31
CA PHE A 146 -6.05 5.47 17.90
C PHE A 146 -7.51 5.85 17.61
N HIS A 147 -7.69 6.86 16.76
CA HIS A 147 -8.97 7.36 16.29
C HIS A 147 -9.15 7.01 14.81
N ALA A 148 -9.90 5.93 14.55
CA ALA A 148 -10.19 5.44 13.20
C ALA A 148 -10.84 6.49 12.27
N SER A 149 -11.47 7.53 12.83
CA SER A 149 -12.04 8.68 12.11
C SER A 149 -10.98 9.52 11.38
N TYR A 150 -9.72 9.49 11.81
CA TYR A 150 -8.63 10.15 11.11
C TYR A 150 -8.16 9.37 9.89
N GLY A 151 -8.46 8.07 9.83
CA GLY A 151 -8.27 7.19 8.67
C GLY A 151 -6.80 6.98 8.28
N VAL A 152 -6.50 5.80 7.76
CA VAL A 152 -5.15 5.45 7.27
C VAL A 152 -4.90 5.97 5.85
N ALA A 153 -5.97 6.23 5.10
CA ALA A 153 -5.95 6.67 3.72
C ALA A 153 -6.42 8.14 3.62
N PRO A 154 -5.53 9.10 3.28
CA PRO A 154 -5.91 10.47 2.99
C PRO A 154 -7.06 10.60 1.96
N PRO A 155 -7.86 11.68 1.95
CA PRO A 155 -7.87 12.81 2.88
C PRO A 155 -8.77 12.56 4.11
N LYS A 156 -8.99 11.31 4.54
CA LYS A 156 -9.72 11.05 5.80
C LYS A 156 -9.06 11.81 6.96
N GLY A 157 -9.84 12.19 7.97
CA GLY A 157 -9.30 12.95 9.10
C GLY A 157 -8.93 14.42 8.84
N ILE A 158 -9.07 14.92 7.61
CA ILE A 158 -8.96 16.36 7.35
C ILE A 158 -10.27 17.05 7.77
N PRO A 159 -10.25 18.11 8.59
CA PRO A 159 -11.45 18.86 8.97
C PRO A 159 -12.24 19.34 7.74
N LYS A 160 -13.58 19.36 7.80
CA LYS A 160 -14.43 19.66 6.62
C LYS A 160 -14.13 21.03 6.01
N GLU A 161 -13.82 22.00 6.86
CA GLU A 161 -13.39 23.35 6.54
C GLU A 161 -12.07 23.39 5.75
N GLU A 162 -11.18 22.43 5.98
CA GLU A 162 -9.90 22.26 5.30
C GLU A 162 -9.97 21.30 4.09
N GLN A 163 -11.10 20.63 3.87
CA GLN A 163 -11.32 19.78 2.69
C GLN A 163 -11.55 20.59 1.42
N LYS A 164 -11.73 21.92 1.50
CA LYS A 164 -11.85 22.79 0.33
C LYS A 164 -10.56 22.73 -0.50
N GLY A 165 -10.65 22.17 -1.72
CA GLY A 165 -9.54 22.06 -2.67
C GLY A 165 -8.63 20.85 -2.46
N LYS A 166 -8.62 20.22 -1.27
CA LYS A 166 -7.91 18.96 -1.01
C LYS A 166 -8.77 17.78 -1.44
N HIS A 167 -8.59 17.34 -2.68
CA HIS A 167 -9.27 16.15 -3.19
C HIS A 167 -8.28 15.00 -3.33
N TYR A 168 -8.85 13.83 -3.62
CA TYR A 168 -8.06 12.74 -4.17
C TYR A 168 -8.42 12.55 -5.63
N GLY A 169 -7.42 12.31 -6.46
CA GLY A 169 -7.57 11.73 -7.78
C GLY A 169 -7.54 10.21 -7.70
N VAL A 170 -8.00 9.57 -8.77
CA VAL A 170 -7.88 8.11 -8.93
C VAL A 170 -7.36 7.82 -10.32
N TYR A 171 -6.55 6.79 -10.43
CA TYR A 171 -6.12 6.23 -11.70
C TYR A 171 -6.20 4.70 -11.63
N MET A 172 -6.02 4.05 -12.77
CA MET A 172 -5.92 2.59 -12.85
C MET A 172 -4.70 2.27 -13.70
N SER A 173 -3.71 1.62 -13.10
CA SER A 173 -2.57 1.07 -13.84
C SER A 173 -3.05 0.11 -14.92
N LYS A 174 -2.32 -0.04 -16.03
CA LYS A 174 -2.73 -0.93 -17.14
C LYS A 174 -2.89 -2.39 -16.71
N VAL A 175 -2.03 -2.87 -15.81
CA VAL A 175 -2.12 -4.18 -15.17
C VAL A 175 -2.26 -3.94 -13.66
N PRO A 176 -3.12 -4.69 -12.96
CA PRO A 176 -3.35 -4.52 -11.53
C PRO A 176 -2.10 -4.81 -10.69
N ASN A 177 -2.07 -4.26 -9.48
CA ASN A 177 -1.22 -4.76 -8.40
C ASN A 177 -1.93 -5.91 -7.66
N ILE A 178 -1.16 -6.73 -6.95
CA ILE A 178 -1.69 -7.80 -6.09
C ILE A 178 -1.33 -7.50 -4.64
N ASP A 179 -2.34 -7.22 -3.82
CA ASP A 179 -2.24 -7.15 -2.37
C ASP A 179 -2.52 -8.55 -1.78
N ILE A 180 -1.48 -9.16 -1.21
CA ILE A 180 -1.50 -10.53 -0.70
C ILE A 180 -2.10 -10.52 0.71
N ARG A 181 -3.24 -11.19 0.88
CA ARG A 181 -3.92 -11.30 2.16
C ARG A 181 -3.42 -12.52 2.92
N HIS A 182 -2.75 -12.28 4.04
CA HIS A 182 -2.13 -13.30 4.87
C HIS A 182 -2.52 -13.15 6.36
N PRO A 183 -2.30 -14.17 7.21
CA PRO A 183 -2.78 -14.15 8.61
C PRO A 183 -2.22 -13.02 9.48
N ASN A 184 -1.09 -12.43 9.09
CA ASN A 184 -0.41 -11.38 9.85
C ASN A 184 -0.69 -9.95 9.32
N THR A 185 -1.59 -9.78 8.35
CA THR A 185 -1.94 -8.46 7.82
C THR A 185 -2.56 -7.58 8.92
N LEU A 186 -2.08 -6.34 9.08
CA LEU A 186 -2.55 -5.44 10.13
C LEU A 186 -4.01 -4.99 9.92
N SER A 187 -4.42 -4.86 8.66
CA SER A 187 -5.75 -4.42 8.28
C SER A 187 -6.66 -5.59 7.92
N ARG A 188 -7.92 -5.54 8.36
CA ARG A 188 -8.90 -6.55 7.97
C ARG A 188 -9.22 -6.41 6.49
N SER A 189 -8.93 -7.46 5.76
CA SER A 189 -9.21 -7.58 4.33
C SER A 189 -10.60 -8.17 4.12
N ARG A 190 -11.32 -7.72 3.10
CA ARG A 190 -12.65 -8.27 2.77
C ARG A 190 -12.52 -9.22 1.59
N MET A 191 -12.67 -10.50 1.86
CA MET A 191 -12.57 -11.59 0.89
C MET A 191 -13.93 -12.14 0.48
N THR A 192 -15.02 -11.76 1.16
CA THR A 192 -16.40 -12.06 0.75
C THR A 192 -17.31 -10.82 0.78
N LYS A 193 -18.42 -10.88 0.03
CA LYS A 193 -19.40 -9.77 -0.03
C LYS A 193 -20.02 -9.47 1.33
N ASP A 194 -20.22 -10.46 2.18
CA ASP A 194 -20.94 -10.31 3.45
C ASP A 194 -20.11 -9.56 4.52
N GLU A 195 -18.80 -9.37 4.27
CA GLU A 195 -17.94 -8.57 5.14
C GLU A 195 -18.10 -7.04 4.94
N PHE A 196 -18.89 -6.63 3.95
CA PHE A 196 -19.16 -5.23 3.68
C PHE A 196 -20.42 -4.76 4.39
N ARG A 197 -20.32 -3.62 5.07
CA ARG A 197 -21.45 -2.97 5.75
C ARG A 197 -22.46 -2.34 4.79
N SER A 198 -22.07 -2.07 3.55
CA SER A 198 -22.89 -1.39 2.55
C SER A 198 -22.65 -1.96 1.16
N GLU A 199 -23.64 -1.78 0.28
CA GLU A 199 -23.52 -2.10 -1.14
C GLU A 199 -22.49 -1.23 -1.86
N SER A 200 -22.38 0.06 -1.48
CA SER A 200 -21.38 0.97 -2.03
C SER A 200 -19.94 0.50 -1.81
N GLY A 201 -19.68 -0.24 -0.73
CA GLY A 201 -18.37 -0.85 -0.46
C GLY A 201 -18.03 -2.01 -1.41
N ARG A 202 -19.03 -2.65 -2.01
CA ARG A 202 -18.88 -3.79 -2.94
C ARG A 202 -18.82 -3.36 -4.41
N ARG A 203 -18.69 -2.06 -4.68
CA ARG A 203 -18.67 -1.54 -6.05
C ARG A 203 -17.51 -2.16 -6.84
N GLY A 204 -17.83 -2.73 -8.00
CA GLY A 204 -16.86 -3.40 -8.85
C GLY A 204 -16.48 -4.81 -8.39
N TRP A 205 -17.19 -5.40 -7.43
CA TRP A 205 -16.88 -6.73 -6.91
C TRP A 205 -16.72 -7.77 -8.02
N THR A 206 -15.54 -8.37 -8.08
CA THR A 206 -15.20 -9.45 -9.01
C THR A 206 -14.43 -10.52 -8.27
N GLU A 207 -14.78 -11.79 -8.48
CA GLU A 207 -14.02 -12.94 -7.99
C GLU A 207 -13.41 -13.66 -9.18
N SER A 208 -12.20 -14.18 -9.02
CA SER A 208 -11.51 -14.91 -10.08
C SER A 208 -10.56 -15.95 -9.48
N ASP A 209 -10.20 -16.94 -10.30
CA ASP A 209 -9.18 -17.94 -9.98
C ASP A 209 -7.76 -17.43 -10.26
N GLY A 210 -7.64 -16.20 -10.77
CA GLY A 210 -6.38 -15.54 -11.09
C GLY A 210 -6.54 -14.03 -11.27
N VAL A 211 -5.41 -13.33 -11.39
CA VAL A 211 -5.39 -11.87 -11.53
C VAL A 211 -5.04 -11.51 -12.99
N PRO A 212 -5.78 -10.60 -13.64
CA PRO A 212 -5.46 -10.15 -15.00
C PRO A 212 -4.00 -9.70 -15.14
N GLY A 213 -3.28 -10.25 -16.10
CA GLY A 213 -1.86 -9.97 -16.34
C GLY A 213 -0.86 -10.73 -15.45
N TRP A 214 -1.32 -11.43 -14.41
CA TRP A 214 -0.49 -12.25 -13.52
C TRP A 214 -0.77 -13.75 -13.63
N GLY A 215 -1.93 -14.13 -14.15
CA GLY A 215 -2.30 -15.53 -14.36
C GLY A 215 -3.02 -16.14 -13.17
N LYS A 216 -3.07 -17.49 -13.13
CA LYS A 216 -3.84 -18.27 -12.16
C LYS A 216 -3.12 -18.31 -10.81
N THR A 217 -3.83 -17.96 -9.74
CA THR A 217 -3.33 -17.97 -8.36
C THR A 217 -4.03 -19.04 -7.51
N LYS A 218 -5.32 -19.30 -7.76
CA LYS A 218 -6.14 -20.19 -6.92
C LYS A 218 -5.68 -21.65 -7.01
N GLY A 219 -5.50 -22.24 -5.84
CA GLY A 219 -5.00 -23.61 -5.68
C GLY A 219 -3.54 -23.80 -6.09
N ARG A 220 -2.80 -22.71 -6.31
CA ARG A 220 -1.37 -22.74 -6.67
C ARG A 220 -0.58 -21.52 -6.19
N PHE A 221 -0.99 -20.95 -5.06
CA PHE A 221 -0.41 -19.70 -4.55
C PHE A 221 1.09 -19.84 -4.30
N ASP A 222 1.52 -21.00 -3.79
CA ASP A 222 2.92 -21.28 -3.52
C ASP A 222 3.78 -21.37 -4.78
N GLU A 223 3.29 -22.01 -5.83
CA GLU A 223 3.98 -22.03 -7.12
C GLU A 223 4.01 -20.62 -7.72
N PHE A 224 2.87 -19.91 -7.66
CA PHE A 224 2.74 -18.55 -8.17
C PHE A 224 3.75 -17.59 -7.52
N ILE A 225 3.83 -17.55 -6.18
CA ILE A 225 4.72 -16.59 -5.50
C ILE A 225 6.20 -16.93 -5.73
N SER A 226 6.54 -18.21 -5.93
CA SER A 226 7.90 -18.65 -6.27
C SER A 226 8.39 -18.15 -7.63
N GLU A 227 7.49 -17.79 -8.56
CA GLU A 227 7.85 -17.22 -9.86
C GLU A 227 8.48 -15.81 -9.72
N TYR A 228 8.37 -15.19 -8.55
CA TYR A 228 8.83 -13.83 -8.26
C TYR A 228 10.02 -13.76 -7.29
N LEU A 229 10.60 -14.90 -6.91
CA LEU A 229 11.84 -14.96 -6.12
C LEU A 229 13.09 -14.62 -6.96
#